data_AF-A0AAU2CKF3-F1
#
_entry.id   AF-A0AAU2CKF3-F1
#
_cell.length_a   1.000
_cell.length_b   1.000
_cell.length_c   1.000
_cell.angle_alpha   90.00
_cell.angle_beta   90.00
_cell.angle_gamma   90.00
#
_symmetry.space_group_name_H-M   'P 1'
#
loop_
_entity.id
_entity.type
_entity.pdbx_description
1 polymer ?
#
loop_
_entity_poly.entity_id
_entity_poly.type
_entity_poly.pdbx_seq_one_letter_code
_entity_poly.pdbx_strand_id
1 'polypeptide(L)'
;MWLTRTDAKIAAMQQRQTETEHGRRRRSEPPDWTVELGIGAGRPPIQVHAGDCHMTGKRRRPVVRDEARRLLADGMRPCTHCRPDIPGLPRGTTPASPHRPPPQGHQHDEHSPASRRRS
;
A
#
# COMPACT_ATOMS: atom_id res chain seq x y z
N MET A 1 -13.77 -38.62 9.12
CA MET A 1 -14.43 -37.36 9.52
C MET A 1 -13.45 -36.23 9.87
N TRP A 2 -12.28 -36.52 10.44
CA TRP A 2 -11.26 -35.49 10.76
C TRP A 2 -10.37 -35.09 9.57
N LEU A 3 -9.93 -36.07 8.76
CA LEU A 3 -9.12 -35.83 7.54
C LEU A 3 -9.82 -34.90 6.56
N THR A 4 -11.11 -35.14 6.28
CA THR A 4 -11.92 -34.30 5.39
C THR A 4 -12.02 -32.84 5.84
N ARG A 5 -11.99 -32.57 7.15
CA ARG A 5 -11.98 -31.20 7.68
C ARG A 5 -10.62 -30.54 7.49
N THR A 6 -9.54 -31.30 7.62
CA THR A 6 -8.16 -30.84 7.36
C THR A 6 -7.97 -30.54 5.88
N ASP A 7 -8.41 -31.43 4.99
CA ASP A 7 -8.33 -31.24 3.54
C ASP A 7 -9.11 -30.01 3.07
N ALA A 8 -10.30 -29.78 3.63
CA ALA A 8 -11.10 -28.59 3.33
C ALA A 8 -10.38 -27.29 3.74
N LYS A 9 -9.68 -27.28 4.88
CA LYS A 9 -8.86 -26.13 5.31
C LYS A 9 -7.68 -25.91 4.37
N ILE A 10 -7.00 -26.97 3.97
CA ILE A 10 -5.86 -26.90 3.03
C ILE A 10 -6.33 -26.33 1.70
N ALA A 11 -7.43 -26.85 1.14
CA ALA A 11 -8.00 -26.37 -0.12
C ALA A 11 -8.40 -24.88 -0.03
N ALA A 12 -9.02 -24.45 1.06
CA ALA A 12 -9.37 -23.04 1.26
C ALA A 12 -8.13 -22.13 1.34
N MET A 13 -7.07 -22.58 2.01
CA MET A 13 -5.81 -21.83 2.07
C MET A 13 -5.10 -21.79 0.71
N GLN A 14 -5.13 -22.88 -0.05
CA GLN A 14 -4.58 -22.92 -1.40
C GLN A 14 -5.35 -21.98 -2.33
N GLN A 15 -6.68 -21.95 -2.25
CA GLN A 15 -7.52 -21.04 -3.02
C GLN A 15 -7.18 -19.56 -2.74
N ARG A 16 -7.04 -19.18 -1.47
CA ARG A 16 -6.65 -17.80 -1.13
C ARG A 16 -5.27 -17.41 -1.64
N GLN A 17 -4.34 -18.36 -1.66
CA GLN A 17 -3.00 -18.14 -2.20
C GLN A 17 -3.02 -18.00 -3.72
N THR A 18 -3.77 -18.84 -4.44
CA THR A 18 -3.92 -18.71 -5.89
C THR A 18 -4.60 -17.39 -6.24
N GLU A 19 -5.66 -16.99 -5.53
CA GLU A 19 -6.31 -15.69 -5.72
C GLU A 19 -5.35 -14.51 -5.48
N THR A 20 -4.50 -14.58 -4.45
CA THR A 20 -3.50 -13.55 -4.15
C THR A 20 -2.44 -13.48 -5.25
N GLU A 21 -1.92 -14.62 -5.69
CA GLU A 21 -0.91 -14.68 -6.74
C GLU A 21 -1.48 -14.28 -8.11
N HIS A 22 -2.72 -14.67 -8.43
CA HIS A 22 -3.44 -14.20 -9.60
C HIS A 22 -3.69 -12.70 -9.53
N GLY A 23 -4.06 -12.16 -8.37
CA GLY A 23 -4.21 -10.73 -8.14
C GLY A 23 -2.90 -9.97 -8.32
N ARG A 24 -1.77 -10.54 -7.87
CA ARG A 24 -0.43 -9.97 -8.06
C ARG A 24 0.01 -9.98 -9.52
N ARG A 25 -0.23 -11.08 -10.24
CA ARG A 25 0.09 -11.22 -11.68
C ARG A 25 -0.81 -10.39 -12.58
N ARG A 26 -2.09 -10.22 -12.23
CA ARG A 26 -3.05 -9.40 -12.98
C ARG A 26 -3.00 -7.92 -12.62
N ARG A 27 -2.39 -7.55 -11.50
CA ARG A 27 -2.16 -6.14 -11.16
C ARG A 27 -1.17 -5.60 -12.18
N SER A 28 -1.68 -4.81 -13.12
CA SER A 28 -0.86 -4.02 -14.03
C SER A 28 0.18 -3.27 -13.22
N GLU A 29 1.39 -3.17 -13.75
CA GLU A 29 2.47 -2.41 -13.12
C GLU A 29 1.94 -1.01 -12.76
N PRO A 30 2.22 -0.51 -11.55
CA PRO A 30 1.80 0.82 -11.17
C PRO A 30 2.20 1.81 -12.26
N PRO A 31 1.28 2.67 -12.72
CA PRO A 31 1.57 3.58 -13.81
C PRO A 31 2.70 4.50 -13.38
N ASP A 32 3.81 4.57 -14.12
CA ASP A 32 4.98 5.38 -13.78
C ASP A 32 4.67 6.86 -13.44
N TRP A 33 3.54 7.39 -13.95
CA TRP A 33 3.12 8.78 -13.81
C TRP A 33 1.62 8.88 -13.57
N THR A 34 1.22 9.82 -12.71
CA THR A 34 -0.19 10.13 -12.47
C THR A 34 -0.43 11.63 -12.40
N VAL A 35 -1.65 12.04 -12.71
CA VAL A 35 -2.10 13.42 -12.60
C VAL A 35 -3.22 13.47 -11.57
N GLU A 36 -3.05 14.31 -10.55
CA GLU A 36 -4.09 14.59 -9.57
C GLU A 36 -5.11 15.58 -10.15
N LEU A 37 -6.38 15.32 -9.88
CA LEU A 37 -7.52 16.06 -10.40
C LEU A 37 -8.20 16.84 -9.26
N GLY A 38 -8.50 18.10 -9.55
CA GLY A 38 -9.21 19.00 -8.66
C GLY A 38 -10.69 18.65 -8.47
N ILE A 39 -11.35 19.46 -7.65
CA ILE A 39 -12.79 19.37 -7.39
C ILE A 39 -13.51 20.27 -8.40
N GLY A 40 -14.61 19.78 -8.98
CA GLY A 40 -15.44 20.54 -9.91
C GLY A 40 -15.81 19.77 -11.18
N ALA A 41 -16.69 20.36 -11.98
CA ALA A 41 -17.03 19.84 -13.31
C ALA A 41 -15.78 19.82 -14.19
N GLY A 42 -15.60 18.76 -14.97
CA GLY A 42 -14.39 18.57 -15.80
C GLY A 42 -13.14 18.11 -15.05
N ARG A 43 -13.15 18.11 -13.70
CA ARG A 43 -12.06 17.60 -12.84
C ARG A 43 -10.67 18.06 -13.33
N PRO A 44 -10.40 19.38 -13.33
CA PRO A 44 -9.19 19.91 -13.95
C PRO A 44 -7.94 19.31 -13.31
N PRO A 45 -6.89 19.05 -14.10
CA PRO A 45 -5.62 18.56 -13.56
C PRO A 45 -4.93 19.65 -12.73
N ILE A 46 -4.44 19.28 -11.54
CA ILE A 46 -3.87 20.24 -10.57
C ILE A 46 -2.41 19.98 -10.23
N GLN A 47 -1.94 18.73 -10.34
CA GLN A 47 -0.57 18.36 -10.00
C GLN A 47 -0.14 17.07 -10.71
N VAL A 48 1.12 17.02 -11.16
CA VAL A 48 1.75 15.83 -11.72
C VAL A 48 2.54 15.10 -10.64
N HIS A 49 2.45 13.77 -10.59
CA HIS A 49 3.09 12.90 -9.62
C HIS A 49 3.80 11.72 -10.31
N ALA A 50 4.83 11.18 -9.66
CA ALA A 50 5.27 9.82 -9.94
C ALA A 50 4.21 8.79 -9.52
N GLY A 51 4.21 7.65 -10.18
CA GLY A 51 3.23 6.57 -10.01
C GLY A 51 3.02 6.05 -8.60
N ASP A 52 4.09 6.07 -7.83
CA ASP A 52 4.22 5.53 -6.48
C ASP A 52 4.19 6.63 -5.39
N CYS A 53 3.88 7.88 -5.76
CA CYS A 53 3.85 8.97 -4.81
C CYS A 53 2.70 8.82 -3.80
N HIS A 54 3.05 8.63 -2.52
CA HIS A 54 2.09 8.48 -1.42
C HIS A 54 1.25 9.74 -1.13
N MET A 55 1.71 10.91 -1.57
CA MET A 55 0.98 12.18 -1.41
C MET A 55 -0.09 12.39 -2.47
N THR A 56 -0.18 11.52 -3.47
CA THR A 56 -1.18 11.65 -4.53
C THR A 56 -2.58 11.40 -4.01
N GLY A 57 -3.50 12.33 -4.26
CA GLY A 57 -4.90 12.19 -3.89
C GLY A 57 -5.61 10.97 -4.50
N LYS A 58 -6.82 10.69 -3.98
CA LYS A 58 -7.70 9.63 -4.51
C LYS A 58 -8.19 9.93 -5.92
N ARG A 59 -8.32 11.22 -6.28
CA ARG A 59 -8.78 11.67 -7.59
C ARG A 59 -7.59 11.82 -8.51
N ARG A 60 -7.12 10.71 -9.06
CA ARG A 60 -5.98 10.71 -9.98
C ARG A 60 -6.26 9.89 -11.22
N ARG A 61 -5.58 10.23 -12.31
CA ARG A 61 -5.59 9.46 -13.56
C ARG A 61 -4.17 9.03 -13.91
N PRO A 62 -3.94 7.77 -14.32
CA PRO A 62 -2.67 7.37 -14.92
C PRO A 62 -2.43 8.12 -16.23
N VAL A 63 -1.20 8.54 -16.45
CA VAL A 63 -0.76 9.16 -17.71
C VAL A 63 0.52 8.49 -18.19
N VAL A 64 0.73 8.49 -19.50
CA VAL A 64 2.00 8.05 -20.07
C VAL A 64 3.08 9.12 -19.81
N ARG A 65 4.35 8.70 -19.81
CA ARG A 65 5.49 9.60 -19.54
C ARG A 65 5.47 10.86 -20.40
N ASP A 66 5.19 10.73 -21.69
CA ASP A 66 5.19 11.88 -22.62
C ASP A 66 4.05 12.86 -22.36
N GLU A 67 2.92 12.37 -21.88
CA GLU A 67 1.82 13.24 -21.43
C GLU A 67 2.21 13.98 -20.15
N ALA A 68 2.80 13.30 -19.16
CA ALA A 68 3.28 13.95 -17.94
C ALA A 68 4.34 15.03 -18.24
N ARG A 69 5.28 14.73 -19.15
CA ARG A 69 6.30 15.70 -19.58
C ARG A 69 5.70 16.92 -20.27
N ARG A 70 4.70 16.73 -21.13
CA ARG A 70 3.98 17.83 -21.78
C ARG A 70 3.27 18.70 -20.75
N LEU A 71 2.52 18.09 -19.83
CA LEU A 71 1.84 18.83 -18.77
C LEU A 71 2.82 19.67 -17.94
N LEU A 72 3.96 19.12 -17.56
CA LEU A 72 5.00 19.87 -16.85
C LEU A 72 5.58 21.02 -17.70
N ALA A 73 5.81 20.78 -18.99
CA ALA A 73 6.25 21.82 -19.93
C ALA A 73 5.19 22.93 -20.12
N ASP A 74 3.91 22.57 -20.08
CA ASP A 74 2.78 23.49 -20.15
C ASP A 74 2.55 24.28 -18.84
N GLY A 75 3.44 24.13 -17.85
CA GLY A 75 3.40 24.86 -16.58
C GLY A 75 2.58 24.18 -15.48
N MET A 76 2.17 22.92 -15.66
CA MET A 76 1.51 22.17 -14.60
C MET A 76 2.44 21.98 -13.40
N ARG A 77 1.89 22.13 -12.20
CA ARG A 77 2.68 22.02 -10.97
C ARG A 77 3.18 20.59 -10.77
N PRO A 78 4.50 20.37 -10.59
CA PRO A 78 5.02 19.09 -10.12
C PRO A 78 4.72 18.93 -8.63
N CYS A 79 4.52 17.69 -8.19
CA CYS A 79 4.47 17.37 -6.77
C CYS A 79 5.83 17.59 -6.13
N THR A 80 5.87 18.40 -5.06
CA THR A 80 7.11 18.74 -4.34
C THR A 80 7.72 17.53 -3.60
N HIS A 81 6.93 16.48 -3.33
CA HIS A 81 7.38 15.31 -2.60
C HIS A 81 8.10 14.28 -3.49
N CYS A 82 7.56 14.00 -4.67
CA CYS A 82 8.20 13.07 -5.61
C CYS A 82 9.05 13.76 -6.69
N ARG A 83 8.99 15.10 -6.77
CA ARG A 83 9.75 15.97 -7.71
C ARG A 83 9.88 15.37 -9.11
N PRO A 84 8.74 15.08 -9.78
CA PRO A 84 8.72 14.39 -11.06
C PRO A 84 9.32 15.22 -12.21
N ASP A 85 9.56 16.51 -11.98
CA ASP A 85 10.23 17.46 -12.86
C ASP A 85 11.77 17.36 -12.85
N ILE A 86 12.37 16.70 -11.85
CA ILE A 86 13.83 16.60 -11.72
C ILE A 86 14.33 15.25 -12.20
N PRO A 87 15.11 15.19 -13.29
CA PRO A 87 15.76 13.96 -13.73
C PRO A 87 16.77 13.47 -12.68
N GLY A 88 16.69 12.19 -12.29
CA GLY A 88 17.75 11.51 -11.53
C GLY A 88 17.60 11.49 -10.01
N LEU A 89 16.57 12.13 -9.43
CA LEU A 89 16.22 11.86 -8.03
C LEU A 89 15.63 10.44 -7.95
N PRO A 90 15.99 9.60 -6.97
CA PRO A 90 15.28 8.35 -6.75
C PRO A 90 13.80 8.70 -6.55
N ARG A 91 12.96 8.32 -7.52
CA ARG A 91 11.51 8.43 -7.41
C ARG A 91 11.16 7.68 -6.13
N GLY A 92 10.60 8.40 -5.18
CA GLY A 92 10.54 7.96 -3.78
C GLY A 92 9.79 6.65 -3.65
N THR A 93 10.50 5.53 -3.78
CA THR A 93 10.07 4.21 -3.34
C THR A 93 9.88 4.35 -1.84
N THR A 94 8.64 4.61 -1.44
CA THR A 94 8.29 4.59 -0.04
C THR A 94 8.47 3.13 0.39
N PRO A 95 9.38 2.79 1.32
CA PRO A 95 9.43 1.44 1.84
C PRO A 95 8.06 1.09 2.39
N ALA A 96 7.58 -0.12 2.11
CA ALA A 96 6.32 -0.62 2.66
C ALA A 96 6.31 -0.33 4.18
N SER A 97 5.36 0.49 4.62
CA SER A 97 5.20 0.86 6.02
C SER A 97 5.28 -0.40 6.88
N PRO A 98 6.16 -0.47 7.90
CA PRO A 98 6.21 -1.67 8.74
C PRO A 98 4.85 -1.79 9.41
N HIS A 99 4.22 -2.94 9.23
CA HIS A 99 2.98 -3.28 9.92
C HIS A 99 3.16 -3.00 11.41
N ARG A 100 2.33 -2.11 11.96
CA ARG A 100 2.26 -1.90 13.41
C ARG A 100 1.88 -3.24 14.04
N PRO A 101 2.74 -3.89 14.85
CA PRO A 101 2.39 -5.15 15.48
C PRO A 101 1.20 -4.91 16.44
N PRO A 102 0.29 -5.89 16.59
CA PRO A 102 -0.80 -5.79 17.56
C PRO A 102 -0.21 -5.64 18.98
N PRO A 103 -0.90 -4.91 19.89
CA PRO A 103 -0.42 -4.75 21.26
C PRO A 103 -0.31 -6.13 21.93
N GLN A 104 0.87 -6.45 22.44
CA GLN A 104 1.07 -7.66 23.23
C GLN A 104 0.36 -7.48 24.56
N GLY A 105 -0.64 -8.33 24.85
CA GLY A 105 -1.34 -8.32 26.12
C GLY A 105 -0.34 -8.61 27.25
N HIS A 106 -0.25 -7.68 28.20
CA HIS A 106 0.45 -7.91 29.46
C HIS A 106 -0.23 -9.06 30.19
N GLN A 107 0.44 -10.21 30.26
CA GLN A 107 0.04 -11.29 31.16
C GLN A 107 0.28 -10.79 32.58
N HIS A 108 -0.81 -10.63 33.33
CA HIS A 108 -0.73 -10.43 34.77
C HIS A 108 -0.32 -11.77 35.38
N ASP A 109 0.90 -11.82 35.91
CA ASP A 109 1.41 -12.90 36.74
C ASP A 109 0.53 -13.04 38.00
N GLU A 110 -0.40 -14.00 37.99
CA GLU A 110 -1.05 -14.46 39.22
C GLU A 110 0.00 -15.15 40.09
N HIS A 111 0.63 -14.38 40.98
CA HIS A 111 1.40 -14.90 42.09
C HIS A 111 0.46 -15.65 43.04
N SER A 112 0.42 -16.97 42.90
CA SER A 112 -0.13 -17.90 43.89
C SER A 112 0.92 -18.16 44.98
N PRO A 113 0.68 -17.80 46.26
CA PRO A 113 1.49 -18.31 47.35
C PRO A 113 0.74 -19.44 48.04
N ALA A 114 0.97 -20.66 47.57
CA ALA A 114 0.76 -21.85 48.39
C ALA A 114 2.00 -22.07 49.28
N SER A 115 1.74 -22.40 50.54
CA SER A 115 2.62 -23.09 51.51
C SER A 115 3.54 -22.25 52.43
N ARG A 116 3.08 -22.04 53.67
CA ARG A 116 3.90 -22.13 54.90
C ARG A 116 3.15 -23.05 55.87
N ARG A 117 3.50 -24.35 55.87
CA ARG A 117 4.34 -25.04 56.87
C ARG A 117 3.85 -24.87 58.32
N ARG A 118 3.35 -26.00 58.84
CA ARG A 118 3.25 -26.36 60.25
C ARG A 118 4.54 -26.03 61.00
N SER A 119 4.41 -25.51 62.21
CA SER A 119 5.19 -25.90 63.39
C SER A 119 4.32 -25.57 64.60
#